data_AF-A0A3Q8V2I4-F1
#
_entry.id   AF-A0A3Q8V2I4-F1
#
_cell.length_a   1.000
_cell.length_b   1.000
_cell.length_c   1.000
_cell.angle_alpha   90.00
_cell.angle_beta   90.00
_cell.angle_gamma   90.00
#
_symmetry.space_group_name_H-M   'P 1'
#
loop_
_entity.id
_entity.type
_entity.pdbx_description
1 polymer ?
#
loop_
_entity_poly.entity_id
_entity_poly.type
_entity_poly.pdbx_seq_one_letter_code
_entity_poly.pdbx_strand_id
1 'polypeptide(L)'
;MTDHSTRPPAREHPYPDDLAAALRADATELLAAIADKLAGHRPDDRMLEDTRLALACTYATRRRGFSEPADQLERMLLARMPRVERDITRGEYALILRRAAEGEQLQDGGQ
;
A
#
# COMPACT_ATOMS: atom_id res chain seq x y z
N MET A 1 40.42 -15.64 25.51
CA MET A 1 39.58 -14.45 25.74
C MET A 1 38.99 -14.11 24.39
N THR A 2 37.82 -14.68 24.10
CA THR A 2 37.20 -14.64 22.79
C THR A 2 35.86 -13.97 22.99
N ASP A 3 35.73 -12.71 22.58
CA ASP A 3 34.42 -12.08 22.46
C ASP A 3 34.36 -11.40 21.09
N HIS A 4 34.00 -12.20 20.09
CA HIS A 4 33.59 -11.72 18.78
C HIS A 4 32.08 -11.44 18.84
N SER A 5 31.70 -10.35 19.51
CA SER A 5 30.36 -9.80 19.37
C SER A 5 30.24 -9.08 18.02
N THR A 6 30.19 -9.87 16.94
CA THR A 6 29.84 -9.38 15.61
C THR A 6 28.33 -9.15 15.58
N ARG A 7 27.93 -7.92 15.90
CA ARG A 7 26.58 -7.42 15.58
C ARG A 7 26.35 -7.65 14.08
N PRO A 8 25.27 -8.34 13.66
CA PRO A 8 24.99 -8.52 12.24
C PRO A 8 24.83 -7.15 11.58
N PRO A 9 25.32 -6.95 10.34
CA PRO A 9 25.14 -5.70 9.65
C PRO A 9 23.64 -5.43 9.56
N ALA A 10 23.23 -4.24 10.01
CA ALA A 10 21.88 -3.74 9.81
C ALA A 10 21.59 -3.91 8.31
N ARG A 11 20.48 -4.58 7.96
CA ARG A 11 20.03 -4.71 6.57
C ARG A 11 20.05 -3.31 5.96
N GLU A 12 21.03 -3.05 5.10
CA GLU A 12 21.17 -1.78 4.42
C GLU A 12 19.86 -1.53 3.69
N HIS A 13 19.19 -0.44 4.04
CA HIS A 13 18.00 -0.04 3.32
C HIS A 13 18.45 0.18 1.87
N PRO A 14 17.90 -0.55 0.87
CA PRO A 14 18.45 -0.56 -0.48
C PRO A 14 18.31 0.79 -1.21
N TYR A 15 17.77 1.81 -0.55
CA TYR A 15 17.51 3.13 -1.10
C TYR A 15 17.94 4.22 -0.11
N PRO A 16 18.37 5.38 -0.64
CA PRO A 16 18.58 6.55 0.20
C PRO A 16 17.28 6.89 0.94
N ASP A 17 17.40 7.29 2.21
CA ASP A 17 16.28 7.54 3.11
C ASP A 17 15.23 8.51 2.51
N ASP A 18 15.69 9.46 1.69
CA ASP A 18 14.86 10.43 0.98
C ASP A 18 13.91 9.76 -0.02
N LEU A 19 14.36 8.74 -0.75
CA LEU A 19 13.51 8.01 -1.69
C LEU A 19 12.49 7.17 -0.93
N ALA A 20 12.90 6.49 0.16
CA ALA A 20 11.96 5.74 0.98
C ALA A 20 10.88 6.65 1.59
N ALA A 21 11.25 7.86 2.03
CA ALA A 21 10.31 8.87 2.50
C ALA A 21 9.37 9.34 1.38
N ALA A 22 9.90 9.61 0.19
CA ALA A 22 9.10 10.00 -0.98
C ALA A 22 8.10 8.92 -1.40
N LEU A 23 8.49 7.65 -1.37
CA LEU A 23 7.60 6.53 -1.69
C LEU A 23 6.51 6.34 -0.62
N ARG A 24 6.82 6.60 0.66
CA ARG A 24 5.80 6.60 1.74
C ARG A 24 4.77 7.70 1.53
N ALA A 25 5.21 8.91 1.18
CA ALA A 25 4.32 10.03 0.87
C ALA A 25 3.43 9.71 -0.34
N ASP A 26 4.01 9.23 -1.43
CA ASP A 26 3.26 8.78 -2.61
C ASP A 26 2.24 7.70 -2.27
N ALA A 27 2.62 6.69 -1.48
CA ALA A 27 1.70 5.62 -1.11
C ALA A 27 0.48 6.15 -0.36
N THR A 28 0.66 7.12 0.54
CA THR A 28 -0.43 7.78 1.24
C THR A 28 -1.35 8.55 0.29
N GLU A 29 -0.78 9.35 -0.62
CA GLU A 29 -1.56 10.10 -1.62
C GLU A 29 -2.35 9.17 -2.55
N LEU A 30 -1.72 8.09 -3.01
CA LEU A 30 -2.34 7.15 -3.93
C LEU A 30 -3.44 6.31 -3.26
N LEU A 31 -3.33 5.96 -1.97
CA LEU A 31 -4.42 5.31 -1.24
C LEU A 31 -5.67 6.19 -1.21
N ALA A 32 -5.51 7.49 -0.92
CA ALA A 32 -6.62 8.45 -0.96
C ALA A 32 -7.21 8.56 -2.36
N ALA A 33 -6.37 8.66 -3.40
CA ALA A 33 -6.84 8.75 -4.79
C ALA A 33 -7.57 7.49 -5.27
N ILE A 34 -7.14 6.30 -4.83
CA ILE A 34 -7.84 5.04 -5.10
C ILE A 34 -9.18 5.01 -4.36
N ALA A 35 -9.22 5.46 -3.10
CA ALA A 35 -10.46 5.55 -2.34
C ALA A 35 -11.47 6.49 -3.03
N ASP A 36 -11.05 7.67 -3.47
CA ASP A 36 -11.90 8.60 -4.23
C ASP A 36 -12.44 7.96 -5.51
N LYS A 37 -11.59 7.23 -6.24
CA LYS A 37 -11.97 6.52 -7.47
C LYS A 37 -13.05 5.48 -7.19
N LEU A 38 -12.88 4.66 -6.15
CA LEU A 38 -13.82 3.58 -5.81
C LEU A 38 -15.15 4.13 -5.28
N ALA A 39 -15.12 5.20 -4.49
CA ALA A 39 -16.32 5.87 -4.01
C ALA A 39 -17.11 6.57 -5.13
N GLY A 40 -16.41 7.13 -6.13
CA GLY A 40 -17.05 7.85 -7.24
C GLY A 40 -17.54 6.97 -8.40
N HIS A 41 -17.04 5.74 -8.54
CA HIS A 41 -17.35 4.88 -9.69
C HIS A 41 -17.89 3.51 -9.29
N ARG A 42 -19.23 3.40 -9.37
CA ARG A 42 -19.99 2.21 -9.00
C ARG A 42 -19.65 1.75 -7.59
N PRO A 43 -19.93 2.60 -6.57
CA PRO A 43 -19.60 2.29 -5.19
C PRO A 43 -20.29 1.00 -4.71
N ASP A 44 -21.47 0.68 -5.25
CA ASP A 44 -22.24 -0.51 -4.87
C ASP A 44 -21.77 -1.80 -5.58
N ASP A 45 -20.89 -1.72 -6.57
CA ASP A 45 -20.32 -2.90 -7.20
C ASP A 45 -19.44 -3.65 -6.18
N ARG A 46 -19.41 -4.97 -6.30
CA ARG A 46 -18.54 -5.83 -5.50
C ARG A 46 -17.07 -5.48 -5.73
N MET A 47 -16.32 -5.36 -4.65
CA MET A 47 -14.86 -5.28 -4.69
C MET A 47 -14.29 -6.69 -4.87
N LEU A 48 -13.31 -6.83 -5.76
CA LEU A 48 -12.63 -8.09 -6.05
C LEU A 48 -11.15 -7.97 -5.74
N GLU A 49 -10.52 -9.07 -5.33
CA GLU A 49 -9.08 -9.12 -5.07
C GLU A 49 -8.26 -8.74 -6.31
N ASP A 50 -8.66 -9.19 -7.51
CA ASP A 50 -8.01 -8.79 -8.76
C ASP A 50 -8.12 -7.28 -9.02
N THR A 51 -9.22 -6.65 -8.61
CA THR A 51 -9.37 -5.19 -8.72
C THR A 51 -8.42 -4.47 -7.77
N ARG A 52 -8.22 -5.00 -6.56
CA ARG A 52 -7.23 -4.47 -5.59
C ARG A 52 -5.82 -4.48 -6.18
N LEU A 53 -5.40 -5.63 -6.71
CA LEU A 53 -4.09 -5.82 -7.34
C LEU A 53 -3.91 -4.89 -8.55
N ALA A 54 -4.88 -4.85 -9.45
CA ALA A 54 -4.84 -4.02 -10.64
C ALA A 54 -4.75 -2.52 -10.31
N LEU A 55 -5.46 -2.05 -9.28
CA LEU A 55 -5.40 -0.66 -8.83
C LEU A 55 -4.02 -0.30 -8.27
N ALA A 56 -3.44 -1.13 -7.40
CA ALA A 56 -2.12 -0.88 -6.84
C ALA A 56 -1.05 -0.76 -7.95
N CYS A 57 -1.00 -1.75 -8.85
CA CYS A 57 -0.06 -1.75 -9.97
C CYS A 57 -0.27 -0.54 -10.90
N THR A 58 -1.53 -0.26 -11.28
CA THR A 58 -1.87 0.85 -12.19
C THR A 58 -1.47 2.20 -11.62
N TYR A 59 -1.77 2.45 -10.35
CA TYR A 59 -1.49 3.75 -9.73
C TYR A 59 0.02 3.92 -9.46
N ALA A 60 0.71 2.88 -9.01
CA ALA A 60 2.16 2.91 -8.82
C ALA A 60 2.89 3.19 -10.16
N THR A 61 2.55 2.44 -11.20
CA THR A 61 3.12 2.61 -12.55
C THR A 61 2.82 3.99 -13.12
N ARG A 62 1.60 4.53 -12.95
CA ARG A 62 1.27 5.88 -13.41
C ARG A 62 2.06 6.96 -12.69
N ARG A 63 2.37 6.77 -11.40
CA ARG A 63 3.11 7.75 -10.58
C ARG A 63 4.61 7.76 -10.90
N ARG A 64 5.22 6.58 -11.13
CA ARG A 64 6.68 6.42 -11.22
C ARG A 64 7.18 5.85 -12.54
N GLY A 65 6.30 5.60 -13.51
CA GLY A 65 6.63 4.92 -14.77
C GLY A 65 6.92 3.43 -14.54
N PHE A 66 7.35 2.74 -15.60
CA PHE A 66 7.81 1.36 -15.51
C PHE A 66 9.25 1.33 -14.96
N SER A 67 9.38 1.29 -13.64
CA SER A 67 10.67 1.38 -12.95
C SER A 67 10.66 0.62 -11.62
N GLU A 68 11.85 0.31 -11.09
CA GLU A 68 11.97 -0.38 -9.79
C GLU A 68 11.30 0.38 -8.62
N PRO A 69 11.36 1.73 -8.54
CA PRO A 69 10.56 2.49 -7.57
C PRO A 69 9.05 2.28 -7.71
N ALA A 70 8.53 2.01 -8.91
CA ALA A 70 7.11 1.71 -9.10
C ALA A 70 6.75 0.36 -8.50
N ASP A 71 7.58 -0.67 -8.67
CA ASP A 71 7.36 -1.99 -8.06
C ASP A 71 7.41 -1.89 -6.53
N GLN A 72 8.30 -1.07 -5.99
CA GLN A 72 8.37 -0.84 -4.55
C GLN A 72 7.14 -0.09 -4.04
N LEU A 73 6.69 0.92 -4.78
CA LEU A 73 5.47 1.66 -4.46
C LEU A 73 4.24 0.75 -4.52
N GLU A 74 4.13 -0.13 -5.52
CA GLU A 74 3.08 -1.15 -5.60
C GLU A 74 3.09 -2.04 -4.36
N ARG A 75 4.25 -2.59 -3.97
CA ARG A 75 4.37 -3.40 -2.75
C ARG A 75 3.93 -2.63 -1.49
N MET A 76 4.28 -1.34 -1.39
CA MET A 76 3.87 -0.50 -0.27
C MET A 76 2.36 -0.23 -0.25
N LEU A 77 1.74 -0.04 -1.41
CA LEU A 77 0.29 0.05 -1.53
C LEU A 77 -0.36 -1.27 -1.11
N LEU A 78 0.09 -2.40 -1.65
CA LEU A 78 -0.46 -3.72 -1.34
C LEU A 78 -0.33 -4.09 0.13
N ALA A 79 0.71 -3.63 0.83
CA ALA A 79 0.88 -3.83 2.27
C ALA A 79 -0.12 -3.02 3.11
N ARG A 80 -0.67 -1.92 2.56
CA ARG A 80 -1.64 -1.03 3.22
C ARG A 80 -3.08 -1.24 2.72
N MET A 81 -3.26 -1.95 1.62
CA MET A 81 -4.56 -2.30 1.03
C MET A 81 -4.97 -3.69 1.51
N PRO A 82 -5.97 -3.81 2.42
CA PRO A 82 -6.40 -5.10 2.94
C PRO A 82 -6.84 -6.05 1.85
N ARG A 83 -6.59 -7.34 2.02
CA ARG A 83 -7.09 -8.36 1.10
C ARG A 83 -8.61 -8.39 1.09
N VAL A 84 -9.19 -8.68 -0.08
CA VAL A 84 -10.63 -8.76 -0.26
C VAL A 84 -11.08 -10.21 -0.06
N GLU A 85 -11.22 -10.61 1.20
CA GLU A 85 -11.54 -12.00 1.59
C GLU A 85 -13.04 -12.23 1.85
N ARG A 86 -13.81 -11.14 2.02
CA ARG A 86 -15.25 -11.16 2.24
C ARG A 86 -16.00 -10.39 1.15
N ASP A 87 -17.31 -10.59 1.10
CA ASP A 87 -18.16 -9.77 0.24
C ASP A 87 -18.23 -8.34 0.80
N ILE A 88 -17.67 -7.41 0.04
CA ILE A 88 -17.59 -5.99 0.39
C ILE A 88 -17.71 -5.19 -0.90
N THR A 89 -18.41 -4.07 -0.82
CA THR A 89 -18.57 -3.14 -1.95
C THR A 89 -17.34 -2.27 -2.15
N ARG A 90 -17.21 -1.67 -3.33
CA ARG A 90 -16.15 -0.69 -3.62
C ARG A 90 -16.22 0.53 -2.71
N GLY A 91 -17.43 0.99 -2.38
CA GLY A 91 -17.65 2.12 -1.48
C GLY A 91 -17.18 1.84 -0.05
N GLU A 92 -17.51 0.67 0.48
CA GLU A 92 -17.02 0.23 1.80
C GLU A 92 -15.50 0.05 1.80
N TYR A 93 -14.94 -0.55 0.74
CA TYR A 93 -13.50 -0.67 0.59
C TYR A 93 -12.81 0.70 0.49
N ALA A 94 -13.43 1.69 -0.17
CA ALA A 94 -12.91 3.05 -0.22
C ALA A 94 -12.79 3.68 1.17
N LEU A 95 -13.77 3.48 2.05
CA LEU A 95 -13.71 3.98 3.44
C LEU A 95 -12.53 3.39 4.22
N ILE A 96 -12.28 2.09 4.01
CA ILE A 96 -11.13 1.38 4.59
C ILE A 96 -9.81 2.01 4.11
N LEU A 97 -9.69 2.30 2.82
CA LEU A 97 -8.49 2.93 2.25
C LEU A 97 -8.27 4.37 2.72
N ARG A 98 -9.34 5.15 2.95
CA ARG A 98 -9.22 6.52 3.51
C ARG A 98 -8.58 6.50 4.89
N ARG A 99 -9.03 5.62 5.78
CA ARG A 99 -8.44 5.44 7.12
C ARG A 99 -6.97 5.04 7.03
N ALA A 100 -6.64 4.10 6.14
CA ALA A 100 -5.25 3.70 5.91
C ALA A 100 -4.37 4.86 5.38
N ALA A 101 -4.93 5.78 4.60
CA ALA A 101 -4.23 6.98 4.13
C ALA A 101 -4.00 7.99 5.27
N GLU A 102 -4.95 8.13 6.18
CA GLU A 102 -4.85 8.98 7.39
C GLU A 102 -3.85 8.46 8.43
N GLY A 103 -3.34 7.23 8.24
CA GLY A 103 -2.37 6.61 9.14
C GLY A 103 -2.99 5.78 10.25
N GLU A 104 -4.32 5.59 10.21
CA GLU A 104 -4.99 4.64 11.08
C GLU A 104 -4.63 3.22 10.61
N GLN A 105 -3.79 2.53 11.38
CA GLN A 105 -3.55 1.11 11.14
C GLN A 105 -4.86 0.36 11.37
N LEU A 106 -5.34 -0.32 10.35
CA LEU A 106 -6.45 -1.26 10.46
C LEU A 106 -5.97 -2.37 11.39
N GLN A 107 -6.41 -2.34 12.64
CA GLN A 107 -6.17 -3.42 13.59
C GLN A 107 -6.87 -4.67 13.04
N ASP A 108 -6.10 -5.60 12.48
CA ASP A 108 -6.60 -6.93 12.15
C ASP A 108 -7.05 -7.59 13.46
N GLY A 109 -8.37 -7.68 13.63
CA GLY A 109 -9.01 -8.57 14.58
C GLY A 109 -8.83 -10.01 14.11
N GLY A 110 -7.62 -10.55 14.28
CA GLY A 110 -7.37 -11.99 14.25
C GLY A 110 -7.77 -12.60 15.59
N GLN A 111 -8.92 -13.27 15.62
CA GLN A 111 -9.21 -14.34 16.57
C GLN A 111 -8.97 -15.69 15.91
#